data_AF-C6BGN3-F1
#
_entry.id   AF-C6BGN3-F1
#
_cell.length_a   1.000
_cell.length_b   1.000
_cell.length_c   1.000
_cell.angle_alpha   90.00
_cell.angle_beta   90.00
_cell.angle_gamma   90.00
#
_symmetry.space_group_name_H-M   'P 1'
#
loop_
_entity.id
_entity.type
_entity.pdbx_description
1 polymer ?
#
loop_
_entity_poly.entity_id
_entity_poly.type
_entity_poly.pdbx_seq_one_letter_code
_entity_poly.pdbx_strand_id
1 'polypeptide(L)' 'MPNAFARPEQTAFPQILAIVRAALRDAVAAPDDRVSLDVAGAALVAVAAIAKAEVAHG' A
#
# COMPACT_ATOMS: atom_id res chain seq x y z
N MET A 1 -7.77 32.37 5.28
CA MET A 1 -6.58 31.54 5.00
C MET A 1 -7.06 30.19 4.52
N PRO A 2 -6.90 29.80 3.25
CA PRO A 2 -7.39 28.51 2.78
C PRO A 2 -6.26 27.48 2.85
N ASN A 3 -6.38 26.56 3.81
CA ASN A 3 -5.64 25.30 3.86
C ASN A 3 -6.67 24.22 3.51
N ALA A 4 -6.72 23.68 2.27
CA ALA A 4 -7.80 22.76 1.93
C ALA A 4 -7.63 21.81 0.73
N PHE A 5 -6.45 21.70 0.10
CA PHE A 5 -6.24 20.64 -0.88
C PHE A 5 -4.84 20.06 -0.72
N ALA A 6 -4.65 19.26 0.32
CA ALA A 6 -3.68 18.19 0.24
C ALA A 6 -4.14 17.32 -0.93
N ARG A 7 -3.44 17.46 -2.05
CA ARG A 7 -3.74 16.78 -3.31
C ARG A 7 -3.88 15.27 -3.03
N PRO A 8 -4.94 14.58 -3.48
CA PRO A 8 -5.16 13.14 -3.22
C PRO A 8 -3.93 12.28 -3.53
N GLU A 9 -3.25 12.61 -4.64
CA GLU A 9 -1.98 12.00 -5.08
C GLU A 9 -0.88 11.99 -4.01
N GLN A 10 -0.86 12.99 -3.12
CA GLN A 10 0.18 13.16 -2.11
C GLN A 10 -0.09 12.32 -0.85
N THR A 11 -1.32 11.81 -0.69
CA THR A 11 -1.75 10.96 0.44
C THR A 11 -1.63 9.48 0.14
N ALA A 12 -1.91 9.06 -1.11
CA ALA A 12 -1.88 7.65 -1.48
C ALA A 12 -0.44 7.09 -1.51
N PHE A 13 0.54 7.87 -1.99
CA PHE A 13 1.92 7.39 -2.10
C PHE A 13 2.58 7.05 -0.75
N PRO A 14 2.49 7.91 0.30
CA PRO A 14 2.96 7.53 1.63
C PRO A 14 2.26 6.29 2.20
N GLN A 15 0.96 6.12 1.95
CA GLN A 15 0.20 4.97 2.41
C GLN A 15 0.64 3.67 1.71
N ILE A 16 0.82 3.70 0.39
CA ILE A 16 1.36 2.58 -0.39
C ILE A 16 2.75 2.19 0.13
N LEU A 17 3.62 3.17 0.36
CA LEU A 17 4.97 2.91 0.87
C LEU A 17 4.94 2.27 2.27
N ALA A 18 4.03 2.69 3.14
CA ALA A 18 3.86 2.10 4.46
C ALA A 18 3.42 0.63 4.38
N ILE A 19 2.44 0.31 3.52
CA ILE A 19 1.96 -1.06 3.29
C ILE A 19 3.09 -1.95 2.79
N VAL A 20 3.82 -1.50 1.75
CA VAL A 20 4.91 -2.27 1.17
C VAL A 20 6.02 -2.52 2.19
N ARG A 21 6.41 -1.50 2.98
CA ARG A 21 7.46 -1.67 3.99
C ARG A 21 7.07 -2.61 5.13
N ALA A 22 5.80 -2.60 5.54
CA ALA A 22 5.31 -3.54 6.55
C ALA A 22 5.35 -4.97 6.00
N ALA A 23 4.75 -5.18 4.82
CA ALA A 23 4.71 -6.48 4.18
C ALA A 23 6.10 -7.06 3.90
N LEU A 24 7.07 -6.24 3.48
CA LEU A 24 8.43 -6.72 3.26
C LEU A 24 9.11 -7.17 4.57
N ARG A 25 8.87 -6.50 5.69
CA ARG A 25 9.41 -6.94 6.99
C ARG A 25 8.77 -8.26 7.43
N ASP A 26 7.46 -8.37 7.28
CA ASP A 26 6.70 -9.56 7.65
C ASP A 26 7.07 -10.75 6.75
N ALA A 27 7.28 -10.52 5.46
CA ALA A 27 7.71 -11.52 4.49
C ALA A 27 9.12 -12.04 4.77
N VAL A 28 10.04 -11.20 5.25
CA VAL A 28 11.39 -11.62 5.69
C VAL A 28 11.34 -12.41 6.99
N ALA A 29 10.37 -12.12 7.87
CA ALA A 29 10.16 -12.85 9.12
C ALA A 29 9.34 -14.14 8.95
N ALA A 30 8.85 -14.43 7.74
CA ALA A 30 8.00 -15.58 7.47
C ALA A 30 8.77 -16.91 7.65
N PRO A 31 8.07 -17.98 8.12
CA PRO A 31 8.70 -19.27 8.39
C PRO A 31 9.07 -20.07 7.13
N ASP A 32 8.46 -19.76 5.98
CA ASP A 32 8.75 -20.37 4.69
C ASP A 32 8.38 -19.45 3.53
N ASP A 33 8.83 -19.83 2.33
CA ASP A 33 8.63 -19.06 1.09
C ASP A 33 7.15 -18.89 0.72
N ARG A 34 6.27 -19.83 1.07
CA ARG A 34 4.84 -19.73 0.73
C ARG A 34 4.18 -18.66 1.58
N VAL A 35 4.44 -18.67 2.89
CA VAL A 35 3.92 -17.63 3.79
C VAL A 35 4.49 -16.26 3.43
N SER A 36 5.77 -16.19 3.06
CA SER A 36 6.40 -14.97 2.56
C SER A 36 5.70 -14.41 1.31
N LEU A 37 5.37 -15.29 0.36
CA LEU A 37 4.67 -14.91 -0.88
C LEU A 37 3.21 -14.49 -0.63
N ASP A 38 2.51 -15.16 0.29
CA ASP A 38 1.14 -14.80 0.67
C ASP A 38 1.08 -13.39 1.29
N VAL A 39 2.05 -13.05 2.16
CA VAL A 39 2.18 -11.72 2.74
C VAL A 39 2.43 -10.66 1.66
N ALA A 40 3.33 -10.94 0.71
CA ALA A 40 3.58 -10.04 -0.41
C ALA A 40 2.34 -9.88 -1.31
N GLY A 41 1.62 -10.98 -1.57
CA GLY A 41 0.38 -10.98 -2.36
C GLY A 41 -0.72 -10.14 -1.72
N ALA A 42 -0.94 -10.27 -0.42
CA ALA A 42 -1.91 -9.47 0.33
C ALA A 42 -1.59 -7.96 0.24
N ALA A 43 -0.30 -7.60 0.32
CA ALA A 43 0.14 -6.22 0.18
C ALA A 43 -0.15 -5.66 -1.22
N LEU A 44 0.10 -6.45 -2.27
CA LEU A 44 -0.21 -6.05 -3.66
C LEU A 44 -1.70 -5.82 -3.88
N VAL A 45 -2.56 -6.67 -3.30
CA VAL A 45 -4.02 -6.48 -3.35
C VAL A 45 -4.44 -5.17 -2.68
N ALA A 46 -3.86 -4.84 -1.52
CA ALA A 46 -4.13 -3.59 -0.83
C ALA A 46 -3.69 -2.37 -1.63
N VAL A 47 -2.50 -2.42 -2.26
CA VAL A 47 -2.01 -1.35 -3.15
C VAL A 47 -2.91 -1.20 -4.38
N ALA A 48 -3.35 -2.29 -4.99
CA ALA A 48 -4.27 -2.26 -6.13
C ALA A 48 -5.62 -1.64 -5.76
N ALA A 49 -6.12 -1.88 -4.54
CA ALA A 49 -7.34 -1.25 -4.05
C ALA A 49 -7.19 0.27 -3.91
N ILE A 50 -6.05 0.75 -3.40
CA ILE A 50 -5.73 2.18 -3.33
C ILE A 50 -5.66 2.77 -4.74
N ALA A 51 -4.92 2.14 -5.65
CA ALA A 51 -4.79 2.61 -7.02
C ALA A 51 -6.15 2.69 -7.74
N LYS A 52 -7.02 1.71 -7.53
CA LYS A 52 -8.39 1.72 -8.08
C LYS A 52 -9.23 2.86 -7.47
N ALA A 53 -9.08 3.12 -6.17
CA ALA A 53 -9.77 4.23 -5.52
C ALA A 53 -9.33 5.57 -6.10
N GLU A 54 -8.02 5.79 -6.31
CA GLU A 54 -7.52 7.02 -6.92
C GLU A 54 -8.07 7.24 -8.34
N VAL A 55 -8.13 6.19 -9.17
CA VAL A 55 -8.72 6.25 -10.53
C VAL A 55 -10.21 6.58 -10.49
N ALA A 56 -10.95 6.14 -9.46
CA ALA A 56 -12.38 6.42 -9.34
C ALA A 56 -12.69 7.85 -8.85
N HIS A 57 -11.73 8.55 -8.24
CA HIS A 57 -11.89 9.92 -7.74
C HIS A 57 -11.33 11.00 -8.68
N GLY A 58 -10.53 10.62 -9.69
CA GLY A 58 -10.03 11.50 -10.75
C GLY A 58 -10.97 11.58 -11.94
#